data_AF-A0A0E3VKL0-F1
#
_entry.id   AF-A0A0E3VKL0-F1
#
_cell.length_a   1.000
_cell.length_b   1.000
_cell.length_c   1.000
_cell.angle_alpha   90.00
_cell.angle_beta   90.00
_cell.angle_gamma   90.00
#
_symmetry.space_group_name_H-M   'P 1'
#
loop_
_entity.id
_entity.type
_entity.pdbx_description
1 polymer ?
#
loop_
_entity_poly.entity_id
_entity_poly.type
_entity_poly.pdbx_seq_one_letter_code
_entity_poly.pdbx_strand_id
1 'polypeptide(L)' 'IESDATKSPVDAIKRFREAINFLCEYSIDRKYGYRFAFEAKPNEPRGHIYFAVTGSYLAFIPTLEHPEMCGVNPEVA' A
#
# COMPACT_ATOMS: atom_id res chain seq x y z
N ILE A 1 6.96 -20.02 9.12
CA ILE A 1 7.51 -19.31 10.30
C ILE A 1 7.49 -17.82 10.01
N GLU A 2 7.01 -17.03 10.97
CA GLU A 2 7.12 -15.57 10.96
C GLU A 2 8.33 -15.16 11.79
N SER A 3 9.21 -14.38 11.19
CA SER A 3 10.44 -13.86 11.79
C SER A 3 10.92 -12.70 10.91
N ASP A 4 11.63 -11.74 11.51
CA ASP A 4 12.10 -10.52 10.82
C ASP A 4 13.05 -10.84 9.65
N ALA A 5 13.76 -11.97 9.71
CA ALA A 5 14.63 -12.42 8.62
C ALA A 5 13.87 -12.94 7.38
N THR A 6 12.55 -13.13 7.47
CA THR A 6 11.77 -13.80 6.40
C THR A 6 11.25 -12.85 5.33
N LYS A 7 11.25 -11.53 5.56
CA LYS A 7 10.87 -10.52 4.56
C LYS A 7 11.71 -9.26 4.73
N SER A 8 12.30 -8.81 3.63
CA SER A 8 12.95 -7.51 3.55
C SER A 8 11.89 -6.41 3.40
N PRO A 9 11.79 -5.44 4.33
CA PRO A 9 10.84 -4.33 4.21
C PRO A 9 11.17 -3.43 3.01
N VAL A 10 12.45 -3.30 2.66
CA VAL A 10 12.90 -2.50 1.50
C VAL A 10 12.35 -3.10 0.21
N ASP A 11 12.51 -4.41 0.01
CA ASP A 11 12.01 -5.08 -1.19
C ASP A 11 10.48 -5.14 -1.22
N ALA A 12 9.86 -5.36 -0.06
CA ALA A 12 8.40 -5.42 0.03
C ALA A 12 7.75 -4.07 -0.33
N ILE A 13 8.27 -2.96 0.19
CA ILE A 13 7.76 -1.61 -0.13
C ILE A 13 8.04 -1.26 -1.60
N LYS A 14 9.21 -1.67 -2.14
CA LYS A 14 9.50 -1.50 -3.58
C LYS A 14 8.46 -2.22 -4.45
N ARG A 15 8.19 -3.50 -4.16
CA ARG A 15 7.19 -4.30 -4.89
C ARG A 15 5.78 -3.76 -4.72
N PHE A 16 5.42 -3.28 -3.53
CA PHE A 16 4.11 -2.67 -3.30
C PHE A 16 3.92 -1.41 -4.15
N ARG A 17 4.95 -0.55 -4.25
CA ARG A 17 4.94 0.61 -5.17
C ARG A 17 4.76 0.20 -6.63
N GLU A 18 5.53 -0.78 -7.09
CA GLU A 18 5.41 -1.30 -8.46
C GLU A 18 3.98 -1.81 -8.74
N ALA A 19 3.39 -2.54 -7.80
CA ALA A 19 2.03 -3.06 -7.94
C ALA A 19 0.98 -1.94 -8.00
N ILE A 20 1.08 -0.93 -7.13
CA ILE A 20 0.13 0.19 -7.13
C ILE A 20 0.26 1.04 -8.39
N ASN A 21 1.48 1.35 -8.85
CA ASN A 21 1.69 2.09 -10.09
C ASN A 21 1.07 1.34 -11.28
N PHE A 22 1.28 0.02 -11.36
CA PHE A 22 0.64 -0.82 -12.40
C PHE A 22 -0.89 -0.75 -12.36
N LEU A 23 -1.50 -0.82 -11.16
CA LEU A 23 -2.95 -0.73 -11.03
C LEU A 23 -3.50 0.65 -11.41
N CYS A 24 -2.76 1.72 -11.12
CA CYS A 24 -3.11 3.07 -11.54
C CYS A 24 -3.11 3.19 -13.06
N GLU A 25 -2.00 2.80 -13.71
CA GLU A 25 -1.88 2.78 -15.18
C GLU A 25 -2.97 1.95 -15.83
N TYR A 26 -3.24 0.76 -15.29
CA TYR A 26 -4.32 -0.09 -15.81
C TYR A 26 -5.70 0.58 -15.70
N SER A 27 -6.00 1.24 -14.59
CA SER A 27 -7.26 2.00 -14.42
C SER A 27 -7.38 3.15 -15.42
N ILE A 28 -6.27 3.86 -15.68
CA ILE A 28 -6.19 4.97 -16.65
C ILE A 28 -6.42 4.44 -18.08
N ASP A 29 -5.66 3.43 -18.50
CA ASP A 29 -5.74 2.84 -19.83
C ASP A 29 -7.13 2.29 -20.15
N ARG A 30 -7.75 1.64 -19.15
CA ARG A 30 -9.09 1.07 -19.29
C ARG A 30 -10.21 2.08 -19.05
N LYS A 31 -9.87 3.33 -18.70
CA LYS A 31 -10.81 4.43 -18.41
C LYS A 31 -11.83 4.08 -17.32
N TYR A 32 -11.40 3.37 -16.28
CA TYR A 32 -12.29 2.99 -15.18
C TYR A 32 -12.55 4.13 -14.19
N GLY A 33 -11.61 5.07 -14.06
CA GLY A 33 -11.75 6.19 -13.13
C GLY A 33 -11.71 5.77 -11.65
N TYR A 34 -11.09 4.62 -11.34
CA TYR A 34 -10.91 4.18 -9.96
C TYR A 34 -9.93 5.08 -9.21
N ARG A 35 -10.16 5.15 -7.88
CA ARG A 35 -9.19 5.62 -6.91
C ARG A 35 -8.93 4.48 -5.93
N PHE A 36 -7.70 4.37 -5.47
CA PHE A 36 -7.27 3.32 -4.55
C PHE A 36 -7.24 3.88 -3.13
N ALA A 37 -7.82 3.15 -2.18
CA ALA A 37 -7.81 3.52 -0.78
C ALA A 37 -7.10 2.42 0.02
N PHE A 38 -6.00 2.77 0.69
CA PHE A 38 -5.20 1.82 1.46
C PHE A 38 -5.66 1.74 2.91
N GLU A 39 -6.00 0.53 3.33
CA GLU A 39 -6.40 0.23 4.69
C GLU A 39 -5.20 -0.24 5.51
N ALA A 40 -4.87 0.51 6.55
CA ALA A 40 -3.81 0.16 7.47
C ALA A 40 -4.32 -0.81 8.53
N LYS A 41 -3.53 -1.83 8.83
CA LYS A 41 -3.80 -2.74 9.94
C LYS A 41 -2.46 -3.12 10.58
N PRO A 42 -2.33 -3.09 11.92
CA PRO A 42 -1.04 -3.37 12.56
C PRO A 42 -0.61 -4.83 12.45
N ASN A 43 -1.58 -5.74 12.51
CA ASN A 43 -1.39 -7.19 12.51
C ASN A 43 -2.69 -7.89 12.08
N GLU A 44 -2.67 -9.22 12.03
CA GLU A 44 -3.77 -10.14 11.76
C GLU A 44 -4.25 -10.19 10.28
N PRO A 45 -3.88 -11.24 9.52
CA PRO A 45 -3.46 -12.57 10.01
C PRO A 45 -1.94 -12.70 10.28
N ARG A 46 -1.15 -11.66 10.02
CA ARG A 46 0.31 -11.65 10.20
C ARG A 46 0.68 -11.03 11.54
N GLY A 47 1.75 -11.49 12.19
CA GLY A 47 2.26 -10.91 13.43
C GLY A 47 2.60 -9.44 13.30
N HIS A 48 3.17 -9.04 12.16
CA HIS A 48 3.34 -7.63 11.77
C HIS A 48 2.99 -7.44 10.30
N ILE A 49 2.01 -6.58 10.03
CA ILE A 49 1.63 -6.17 8.68
C ILE A 49 2.41 -4.88 8.33
N TYR A 50 2.96 -4.81 7.11
CA TYR A 50 3.57 -3.57 6.63
C TYR A 50 2.51 -2.48 6.45
N PHE A 51 2.91 -1.22 6.64
CA PHE A 51 1.99 -0.09 6.72
C PHE A 51 0.98 -0.24 7.87
N ALA A 52 1.51 -0.50 9.06
CA ALA A 52 0.76 -0.81 10.27
C ALA A 52 -0.23 0.27 10.73
N VAL A 53 -0.02 1.52 10.32
CA VAL A 53 -0.87 2.67 10.68
C VAL A 53 -1.13 3.55 9.47
N THR A 54 -2.23 4.31 9.49
CA THR A 54 -2.62 5.23 8.41
C THR A 54 -1.48 6.18 8.02
N GLY A 55 -0.73 6.67 9.01
CA GLY A 55 0.44 7.54 8.77
C GLY A 55 1.52 6.89 7.89
N SER A 56 1.68 5.57 7.95
CA SER A 56 2.63 4.86 7.09
C SER A 56 2.24 4.94 5.61
N TYR A 57 0.95 4.80 5.30
CA TYR A 57 0.46 4.99 3.93
C TYR A 57 0.52 6.45 3.50
N LEU A 58 0.20 7.40 4.38
CA LEU A 58 0.31 8.83 4.08
C LEU A 58 1.76 9.24 3.74
N ALA A 59 2.76 8.64 4.37
CA ALA A 59 4.16 8.85 4.02
C ALA A 59 4.57 8.14 2.71
N PHE A 60 3.91 7.04 2.38
CA PHE A 60 4.20 6.24 1.19
C PHE A 60 3.58 6.81 -0.09
N ILE A 61 2.33 7.29 -0.03
CA ILE A 61 1.55 7.76 -1.19
C ILE A 61 2.31 8.79 -2.05
N PRO A 62 2.99 9.81 -1.49
CA PRO A 62 3.75 10.78 -2.30
C PRO A 62 4.90 10.17 -3.13
N THR A 63 5.26 8.91 -2.89
CA THR A 63 6.31 8.19 -3.64
C THR A 63 5.78 7.40 -4.84
N LEU A 64 4.47 7.41 -5.08
CA LEU A 64 3.81 6.75 -6.22
C LEU A 64 3.87 7.63 -7.47
N GLU A 65 3.65 7.03 -8.64
CA GLU A 65 3.62 7.78 -9.91
C GLU A 65 2.34 8.62 -10.07
N HIS A 66 1.22 8.12 -9.54
CA HIS A 66 -0.10 8.80 -9.55
C HIS A 66 -0.63 8.96 -8.11
N PRO A 67 0.04 9.78 -7.28
CA PRO A 67 -0.34 9.94 -5.87
C PRO A 67 -1.77 10.46 -5.68
N GLU A 68 -2.29 11.26 -6.62
CA GLU A 68 -3.66 11.80 -6.61
C GLU A 68 -4.74 10.73 -6.81
N MET A 69 -4.39 9.54 -7.33
CA MET A 69 -5.28 8.40 -7.44
C MET A 69 -5.34 7.57 -6.14
N CYS A 70 -4.50 7.88 -5.15
CA CYS A 70 -4.30 7.05 -3.97
C CYS A 70 -4.63 7.81 -2.68
N GLY A 71 -5.38 7.16 -1.79
CA GLY A 71 -5.76 7.67 -0.49
C GLY A 71 -5.68 6.59 0.59
N VAL A 72 -6.28 6.86 1.74
CA VAL A 72 -6.35 5.94 2.87
C VAL A 72 -7.80 5.59 3.20
N ASN A 73 -8.02 4.37 3.68
CA ASN A 73 -9.28 3.90 4.26
C ASN A 73 -9.03 3.55 5.75
N PRO A 74 -9.04 4.52 6.68
CA PRO A 74 -8.81 4.22 8.08
C PRO A 74 -9.98 3.42 8.67
N GLU A 75 -9.69 2.30 9.31
CA GLU A 75 -10.65 1.58 10.15
C GLU A 75 -10.57 2.11 11.59
N VAL A 76 -11.73 2.20 12.27
CA VAL A 76 -11.79 2.41 13.72
C VAL A 76 -11.87 1.04 14.38
N ALA A 77 -10.89 0.74 15.22
CA ALA A 77 -10.83 -0.49 16.02
C ALA A 77 -11.72 -0.40 17.28
#